data_AF-A0A127SI59-F1
#
_entry.id   AF-A0A127SI59-F1
#
_cell.length_a   1.000
_cell.length_b   1.000
_cell.length_c   1.000
_cell.angle_alpha   90.00
_cell.angle_beta   90.00
_cell.angle_gamma   90.00
#
_symmetry.space_group_name_H-M   'P 1'
#
loop_
_entity.id
_entity.type
_entity.pdbx_description
1 polymer ?
#
loop_
_entity_poly.entity_id
_entity_poly.type
_entity_poly.pdbx_seq_one_letter_code
_entity_poly.pdbx_strand_id
1 'polypeptide(L)'
;VRGIDQLLANASQLGKGLGTKLVRALVELLFNDPEVTKIQTDPSPSNLRAIRCYEKAGFERQGTVTTPYGPAVYMVQTRQAFERTRSDA
;
A
#
# COMPACT_ATOMS: atom_id res chain seq x y z
N VAL A 1 2.66 -10.08 -9.76
CA VAL A 1 1.99 -9.46 -8.57
C VAL A 1 2.88 -9.62 -7.37
N ARG A 2 2.96 -8.62 -6.48
CA ARG A 2 3.71 -8.68 -5.21
C ARG A 2 2.82 -8.19 -4.06
N GLY A 3 2.97 -8.80 -2.88
CA GLY A 3 2.33 -8.37 -1.63
C GLY A 3 3.29 -7.55 -0.77
N ILE A 4 2.76 -6.64 0.05
CA ILE A 4 3.57 -5.86 1.00
C ILE A 4 2.94 -5.80 2.39
N ASP A 5 3.83 -5.82 3.39
CA ASP A 5 3.58 -5.53 4.78
C ASP A 5 4.74 -4.70 5.34
N GLN A 6 4.44 -3.75 6.21
CA GLN A 6 5.47 -2.92 6.83
C GLN A 6 5.03 -2.35 8.19
N LEU A 7 6.02 -1.99 9.00
CA LEU A 7 5.84 -1.30 10.26
C LEU A 7 6.83 -0.12 10.40
N LEU A 8 6.50 0.83 11.27
CA LEU A 8 7.46 1.81 11.77
C LEU A 8 7.86 1.40 13.19
N ALA A 9 9.17 1.28 13.43
CA ALA A 9 9.68 0.77 14.70
C ALA A 9 9.40 1.72 15.87
N ASN A 10 9.56 3.03 15.67
CA ASN A 10 9.46 4.01 16.76
C ASN A 10 8.07 4.63 16.85
N ALA A 11 7.42 4.49 18.00
CA ALA A 11 6.12 5.11 18.27
C ALA A 11 6.14 6.65 18.08
N SER A 12 7.25 7.30 18.44
CA SER A 12 7.44 8.75 18.29
C SER A 12 7.46 9.24 16.84
N GLN A 13 7.56 8.34 15.86
CA GLN A 13 7.56 8.63 14.43
C GLN A 13 6.19 8.37 13.76
N LEU A 14 5.24 7.77 14.48
CA LEU A 14 3.89 7.53 13.98
C LEU A 14 3.13 8.84 13.76
N GLY A 15 2.19 8.84 12.81
CA GLY A 15 1.34 10.00 12.52
C GLY A 15 2.03 11.16 11.78
N LYS A 16 3.35 11.11 11.57
CA LYS A 16 4.14 12.20 10.95
C LYS A 16 4.32 12.05 9.43
N GLY A 17 3.48 11.23 8.78
CA GLY A 17 3.56 10.96 7.34
C GLY A 17 4.68 10.02 6.89
N LEU A 18 5.56 9.56 7.80
CA LEU A 18 6.68 8.67 7.46
C LEU A 18 6.23 7.34 6.86
N GLY A 19 5.12 6.77 7.35
CA GLY A 19 4.58 5.52 6.79
C GLY A 19 4.18 5.66 5.33
N THR A 20 3.57 6.77 4.94
CA THR A 20 3.21 7.03 3.54
C THR A 20 4.45 7.17 2.67
N LYS A 21 5.51 7.83 3.17
CA LYS A 21 6.80 7.92 2.45
C LYS A 21 7.44 6.55 2.26
N LEU A 22 7.43 5.71 3.30
CA LEU A 22 7.94 4.34 3.23
C LEU A 22 7.19 3.52 2.17
N VAL A 23 5.84 3.52 2.20
CA VAL A 23 5.05 2.75 1.24
C VAL A 23 5.30 3.23 -0.19
N ARG A 24 5.39 4.54 -0.44
CA ARG A 24 5.71 5.07 -1.78
C ARG A 24 7.08 4.62 -2.27
N ALA A 25 8.10 4.66 -1.42
CA ALA A 25 9.44 4.18 -1.76
C ALA A 25 9.45 2.68 -2.08
N LEU A 26 8.70 1.88 -1.31
CA LEU A 26 8.57 0.45 -1.57
C LEU A 26 7.83 0.17 -2.88
N VAL A 27 6.77 0.91 -3.18
CA VAL A 27 6.03 0.81 -4.46
C VAL A 27 6.93 1.13 -5.64
N GLU A 28 7.70 2.21 -5.57
CA GLU A 28 8.65 2.60 -6.62
C GLU A 28 9.72 1.53 -6.83
N LEU A 29 10.28 1.00 -5.74
CA LEU A 29 11.24 -0.11 -5.78
C LEU A 29 10.65 -1.35 -6.46
N LEU A 30 9.41 -1.71 -6.13
CA LEU A 30 8.76 -2.90 -6.69
C LEU A 30 8.38 -2.73 -8.16
N PHE A 31 7.98 -1.53 -8.60
CA PHE A 31 7.67 -1.27 -10.01
C PHE A 31 8.91 -1.07 -10.90
N ASN A 32 10.11 -0.95 -10.33
CA ASN A 32 11.35 -1.04 -11.11
C ASN A 32 11.56 -2.44 -11.71
N ASP A 33 10.96 -3.49 -11.13
CA ASP A 33 10.88 -4.80 -11.77
C ASP A 33 9.75 -4.79 -12.84
N PRO A 34 10.08 -4.91 -14.14
CA PRO A 34 9.09 -4.85 -15.22
C PRO A 34 8.04 -5.97 -15.16
N GLU A 35 8.34 -7.09 -14.49
CA GLU A 35 7.38 -8.20 -14.32
C GLU A 35 6.29 -7.88 -13.28
N VAL A 36 6.49 -6.86 -12.45
CA VAL A 36 5.50 -6.44 -11.45
C VAL A 36 4.42 -5.60 -12.13
N THR A 37 3.23 -6.18 -12.25
CA THR A 37 2.04 -5.53 -12.84
C THR A 37 1.10 -4.90 -11.81
N LYS A 38 1.16 -5.38 -10.56
CA LYS A 38 0.27 -4.97 -9.46
C LYS A 38 0.94 -5.25 -8.10
N ILE A 39 0.77 -4.31 -7.18
CA ILE A 39 1.14 -4.44 -5.77
C ILE A 39 -0.15 -4.51 -4.94
N GLN A 40 -0.19 -5.38 -3.95
CA GLN A 40 -1.35 -5.57 -3.08
C GLN A 40 -0.99 -5.59 -1.61
N THR A 41 -1.96 -5.27 -0.77
CA THR A 41 -1.88 -5.38 0.70
C THR A 41 -3.28 -5.67 1.26
N ASP A 42 -3.31 -6.18 2.48
CA ASP A 42 -4.50 -6.72 3.13
C ASP A 42 -4.57 -6.27 4.61
N PRO A 43 -4.57 -4.95 4.90
CA PRO A 43 -4.69 -4.48 6.28
C PRO A 43 -5.98 -4.98 6.94
N SER A 44 -5.89 -5.24 8.25
CA SER A 44 -7.07 -5.51 9.08
C SER A 44 -8.11 -4.37 8.93
N PRO A 45 -9.42 -4.67 8.85
CA PRO A 45 -10.47 -3.67 8.74
C PRO A 45 -10.49 -2.66 9.90
N SER A 46 -9.99 -3.04 11.07
CA SER A 46 -9.88 -2.16 12.23
C SER A 46 -8.65 -1.24 12.19
N ASN A 47 -7.68 -1.52 11.31
CA ASN A 47 -6.46 -0.73 11.17
C ASN A 47 -6.65 0.47 10.22
N LEU A 48 -7.57 1.36 10.59
CA LEU A 48 -7.94 2.55 9.81
C LEU A 48 -6.74 3.43 9.47
N ARG A 49 -5.73 3.47 10.36
CA ARG A 49 -4.48 4.22 10.15
C ARG A 49 -3.65 3.63 9.01
N ALA A 50 -3.53 2.30 8.92
CA ALA A 50 -2.83 1.63 7.82
C ALA A 50 -3.60 1.79 6.50
N ILE A 51 -4.93 1.60 6.52
CA ILE A 51 -5.78 1.81 5.33
C ILE A 51 -5.59 3.22 4.78
N ARG A 52 -5.69 4.26 5.62
CA ARG A 52 -5.46 5.65 5.21
C ARG A 52 -4.02 5.90 4.74
N CYS A 53 -3.04 5.19 5.30
CA CYS A 53 -1.65 5.27 4.86
C CYS A 53 -1.49 4.75 3.43
N TYR A 54 -2.08 3.60 3.11
CA TYR A 54 -2.06 3.01 1.76
C TYR A 54 -2.82 3.87 0.75
N GLU A 55 -3.99 4.41 1.10
CA GLU A 55 -4.71 5.34 0.22
C GLU A 55 -3.87 6.57 -0.16
N LYS A 56 -3.18 7.19 0.81
CA LYS A 56 -2.28 8.31 0.52
C LYS A 56 -1.08 7.90 -0.35
N ALA A 57 -0.73 6.62 -0.37
CA ALA A 57 0.33 6.09 -1.22
C ALA A 57 -0.15 5.72 -2.63
N GLY A 58 -1.45 5.80 -2.91
CA GLY A 58 -2.03 5.50 -4.23
C GLY A 58 -2.69 4.14 -4.34
N PHE A 59 -2.91 3.43 -3.23
CA PHE A 59 -3.69 2.20 -3.22
C PHE A 59 -5.19 2.46 -3.18
N GLU A 60 -5.95 1.63 -3.87
CA GLU A 60 -7.41 1.66 -3.91
C GLU A 60 -8.00 0.43 -3.22
N ARG A 61 -9.04 0.64 -2.40
CA ARG A 61 -9.80 -0.47 -1.78
C ARG A 61 -10.61 -1.20 -2.85
N GLN A 62 -10.51 -2.53 -2.86
CA GLN A 62 -11.25 -3.40 -3.78
C GLN A 62 -12.42 -4.10 -3.09
N GLY A 63 -12.31 -4.34 -1.78
CA GLY A 63 -13.35 -5.00 -0.98
C GLY A 63 -12.77 -5.69 0.24
N THR A 64 -13.61 -6.45 0.94
CA THR A 64 -13.19 -7.31 2.06
C THR A 64 -12.96 -8.73 1.55
N VAL A 65 -11.86 -9.34 1.95
CA VAL A 65 -11.52 -10.74 1.64
C VAL A 65 -11.29 -11.53 2.92
N THR A 66 -11.55 -12.83 2.89
CA THR A 66 -11.21 -13.74 4.00
C THR A 66 -9.80 -14.27 3.81
N THR A 67 -8.94 -14.05 4.81
CA THR A 67 -7.58 -14.59 4.87
C THR A 67 -7.49 -15.66 5.98
N PRO A 68 -6.39 -16.44 6.06
CA PRO A 68 -6.18 -17.35 7.20
C PRO A 68 -6.17 -16.65 8.58
N TYR A 69 -5.97 -15.33 8.61
CA TYR A 69 -5.93 -14.52 9.84
C TYR A 69 -7.23 -13.72 10.07
N GLY A 70 -8.28 -14.00 9.28
CA GLY A 70 -9.58 -13.33 9.35
C GLY A 70 -9.82 -12.34 8.21
N PRO A 71 -10.87 -11.50 8.33
CA PRO A 71 -11.21 -10.52 7.31
C PRO A 71 -10.12 -9.47 7.12
N ALA A 72 -9.83 -9.12 5.87
CA ALA A 72 -8.88 -8.08 5.49
C ALA A 72 -9.46 -7.17 4.41
N VAL A 73 -9.06 -5.89 4.40
CA VAL A 73 -9.42 -4.96 3.33
C VAL A 73 -8.42 -5.13 2.19
N TYR A 74 -8.83 -5.75 1.09
CA TYR A 74 -7.97 -5.92 -0.08
C TYR A 74 -7.75 -4.57 -0.76
N MET A 75 -6.50 -4.14 -0.83
CA MET A 75 -6.12 -2.89 -1.49
C MET A 75 -5.05 -3.15 -2.55
N VAL A 76 -5.13 -2.42 -3.66
CA VAL A 76 -4.21 -2.61 -4.80
C VAL A 76 -3.73 -1.29 -5.37
N GLN A 77 -2.52 -1.32 -5.94
CA GLN A 77 -2.02 -0.28 -6.84
C GLN A 77 -1.49 -0.98 -8.10
N THR A 78 -1.98 -0.59 -9.28
CA THR A 78 -1.56 -1.17 -10.56
C THR A 78 -0.42 -0.36 -11.17
N ARG A 79 0.39 -0.99 -12.02
CA ARG A 79 1.44 -0.30 -12.79
C ARG A 79 0.87 0.87 -13.59
N GLN A 80 -0.26 0.66 -14.28
CA GLN A 80 -0.91 1.70 -15.07
C GLN A 80 -1.33 2.91 -14.22
N ALA A 81 -1.87 2.67 -13.01
CA ALA A 81 -2.24 3.76 -12.10
C ALA A 81 -1.00 4.52 -11.59
N PHE A 82 0.06 3.79 -11.25
CA PHE A 82 1.34 4.37 -10.84
C PHE A 82 1.95 5.27 -11.92
N GLU A 83 2.01 4.80 -13.16
CA GLU A 83 2.55 5.55 -14.31
C GLU A 83 1.74 6.83 -14.59
N ARG A 84 0.41 6.76 -14.56
CA ARG A 84 -0.47 7.93 -14.74
C ARG A 84 -0.22 9.03 -13.72
N THR A 85 -0.05 8.67 -12.45
CA THR A 85 0.20 9.67 -11.39
C THR A 85 1.57 10.38 -11.50
N ARG A 86 2.48 9.88 -12.33
CA ARG A 86 3.79 10.48 -12.58
C ARG A 86 3.82 11.32 -13.87
N SER A 87 2.94 11.05 -14.84
CA SER A 87 2.84 11.85 -16.07
C SER A 87 2.11 13.18 -15.86
N ASP A 88 1.23 13.24 -14.86
CA ASP A 88 0.42 14.43 -14.54
C ASP A 88 1.12 15.42 -13.58
N ALA A 89 2.38 15.13 -13.21
CA ALA A 89 3.21 15.92 -12.29
C ALA A 89 4.32 16.66 -13.04
#